data_AF-A0A6I6SDB4-F1
#
_entry.id   AF-A0A6I6SDB4-F1
#
_cell.length_a   1.000
_cell.length_b   1.000
_cell.length_c   1.000
_cell.angle_alpha   90.00
_cell.angle_beta   90.00
_cell.angle_gamma   90.00
#
_symmetry.space_group_name_H-M   'P 1'
#
loop_
_entity.id
_entity.type
_entity.pdbx_description
1 polymer ?
#
loop_
_entity_poly.entity_id
_entity_poly.type
_entity_poly.pdbx_seq_one_letter_code
_entity_poly.pdbx_strand_id
1 'polypeptide(L)'
;MSSPRPSSKHRPPPDDASRLRDYLEGERALLELRCCEPKVLGALIHDLAHPMSPSLEQAIARCLANRELEFAPAETLLPVMMRRFSLDPAACGRDPAIHALRTVCSVCPKVATCWLALRQDAPLVECGTFCPNAEALAGWATRPSDG
;
A
#
# COMPACT_ATOMS: atom_id res chain seq x y z
N MET A 1 0.15 -50.11 -10.65
CA MET A 1 0.25 -48.93 -11.53
C MET A 1 0.11 -47.71 -10.65
N SER A 2 1.20 -46.98 -10.38
CA SER A 2 1.17 -45.77 -9.56
C SER A 2 1.88 -44.67 -10.34
N SER A 3 1.10 -43.77 -10.93
CA SER A 3 1.63 -42.59 -11.60
C SER A 3 2.23 -41.63 -10.57
N PRO A 4 3.43 -41.05 -10.82
CA PRO A 4 3.97 -40.00 -9.95
C PRO A 4 3.15 -38.71 -10.11
N ARG A 5 2.85 -38.02 -9.01
CA ARG A 5 2.25 -36.68 -9.00
C ARG A 5 3.23 -35.68 -9.64
N PRO A 6 2.75 -34.68 -10.40
CA PRO A 6 3.61 -33.65 -10.95
C PRO A 6 4.14 -32.77 -9.82
N SER A 7 5.46 -32.76 -9.65
CA SER A 7 6.18 -31.83 -8.80
C SER A 7 5.82 -30.39 -9.18
N SER A 8 5.44 -29.62 -8.17
CA SER A 8 5.20 -28.18 -8.25
C SER A 8 6.35 -27.51 -8.99
N LYS A 9 6.05 -26.94 -10.17
CA LYS A 9 7.02 -26.23 -10.99
C LYS A 9 7.41 -24.95 -10.26
N HIS A 10 8.59 -24.95 -9.64
CA HIS A 10 9.26 -23.74 -9.24
C HIS A 10 9.52 -22.92 -10.51
N ARG A 11 8.71 -21.87 -10.73
CA ARG A 11 8.90 -20.96 -11.85
C ARG A 11 10.26 -20.30 -11.65
N PRO A 12 11.22 -20.44 -12.59
CA PRO A 12 12.47 -19.71 -12.48
C PRO A 12 12.18 -18.21 -12.38
N PRO A 13 13.00 -17.44 -11.66
CA PRO A 13 12.85 -15.99 -11.62
C PRO A 13 12.84 -15.46 -13.06
N PRO A 14 12.01 -14.44 -13.35
CA PRO A 14 11.92 -13.88 -14.69
C PRO A 14 13.32 -13.41 -15.14
N ASP A 15 13.68 -13.74 -16.38
CA ASP A 15 14.91 -13.25 -16.99
C ASP A 15 14.91 -11.70 -17.04
N ASP A 16 16.09 -11.10 -17.13
CA ASP A 16 16.23 -9.63 -17.10
C ASP A 16 15.43 -8.93 -18.20
N ALA A 17 15.26 -9.59 -19.35
CA ALA A 17 14.44 -9.07 -20.45
C ALA A 17 12.96 -9.01 -20.06
N SER A 18 12.45 -10.00 -19.32
CA SER A 18 11.08 -10.02 -18.81
C SER A 18 10.86 -8.92 -17.77
N ARG A 19 11.80 -8.76 -16.84
CA ARG A 19 11.75 -7.68 -15.84
C ARG A 19 11.75 -6.30 -16.49
N LEU A 20 12.56 -6.11 -17.54
CA LEU A 20 12.60 -4.86 -18.30
C LEU A 20 11.28 -4.61 -19.04
N ARG A 21 10.67 -5.64 -19.64
CA ARG A 21 9.36 -5.49 -20.30
C ARG A 21 8.28 -5.07 -19.31
N ASP A 22 8.21 -5.73 -18.15
CA ASP A 22 7.23 -5.40 -17.10
C ASP A 22 7.43 -3.95 -16.60
N TYR A 23 8.69 -3.54 -16.41
CA TYR A 23 9.02 -2.17 -16.05
C TYR A 23 8.50 -1.16 -17.08
N LEU A 24 8.83 -1.37 -18.36
CA LEU A 24 8.44 -0.45 -19.44
C LEU A 24 6.93 -0.41 -19.65
N GLU A 25 6.24 -1.54 -19.48
CA GLU A 25 4.78 -1.61 -19.54
C GLU A 25 4.14 -0.75 -18.44
N GLY A 26 4.61 -0.88 -17.20
CA GLY A 26 4.15 -0.07 -16.07
C GLY A 26 4.39 1.42 -16.27
N GLU A 27 5.60 1.80 -16.71
CA GLU A 27 5.93 3.21 -16.98
C GLU A 27 5.06 3.80 -18.09
N ARG A 28 4.82 3.04 -19.17
CA ARG A 28 3.95 3.49 -20.27
C ARG A 28 2.51 3.71 -19.80
N ALA A 29 1.94 2.75 -19.06
CA ALA A 29 0.58 2.86 -18.53
C ALA A 29 0.45 4.04 -17.57
N LEU A 30 1.45 4.27 -16.71
CA LEU A 30 1.48 5.41 -15.82
C LEU A 30 1.56 6.74 -16.59
N LEU A 31 2.41 6.84 -17.60
CA LEU A 31 2.53 8.02 -18.46
C LEU A 31 1.21 8.34 -19.18
N GLU A 32 0.56 7.32 -19.74
CA GLU A 32 -0.75 7.46 -20.39
C GLU A 32 -1.80 8.01 -19.41
N LEU A 33 -1.90 7.42 -18.21
CA LEU A 33 -2.80 7.91 -17.16
C LEU A 33 -2.47 9.36 -16.74
N ARG A 34 -1.19 9.71 -16.59
CA ARG A 34 -0.78 11.08 -16.21
C ARG A 34 -1.16 12.11 -17.28
N CYS A 35 -0.96 11.78 -18.55
CA CYS A 35 -1.18 12.70 -19.66
C CYS A 35 -2.65 12.82 -20.05
N CYS A 36 -3.36 11.69 -20.11
CA CYS A 36 -4.69 11.61 -20.69
C CYS A 36 -5.80 11.57 -19.62
N GLU A 37 -5.54 10.94 -18.48
CA GLU A 37 -6.57 10.66 -17.46
C GLU A 37 -6.11 10.92 -16.01
N PRO A 38 -5.62 12.13 -15.67
CA PRO A 38 -5.01 12.40 -14.37
C PRO A 38 -6.00 12.22 -13.19
N LYS A 39 -7.30 12.42 -13.42
CA LYS A 39 -8.34 12.16 -12.41
C LYS A 39 -8.50 10.67 -12.11
N VAL A 40 -8.38 9.83 -13.15
CA VAL A 40 -8.43 8.36 -12.99
C VAL A 40 -7.20 7.91 -12.23
N LEU A 41 -6.01 8.42 -12.57
CA LEU A 41 -4.79 8.15 -11.80
C LEU A 41 -4.96 8.52 -10.31
N GLY A 42 -5.49 9.71 -10.03
CA GLY A 42 -5.79 10.14 -8.67
C GLY A 42 -6.71 9.16 -7.94
N ALA A 43 -7.79 8.71 -8.58
CA ALA A 43 -8.71 7.72 -8.01
C ALA A 43 -8.01 6.38 -7.73
N LEU A 44 -7.20 5.88 -8.68
CA LEU A 44 -6.46 4.63 -8.54
C LEU A 44 -5.46 4.63 -7.38
N ILE A 45 -4.80 5.77 -7.15
CA ILE A 45 -3.83 5.92 -6.04
C ILE A 45 -4.54 5.89 -4.68
N HIS A 46 -5.74 6.46 -4.59
CA HIS A 46 -6.51 6.58 -3.34
C HIS A 46 -7.46 5.40 -3.06
N ASP A 47 -7.77 4.59 -4.07
CA ASP A 47 -8.52 3.33 -3.91
C ASP A 47 -7.58 2.12 -3.88
N LEU A 48 -7.22 1.69 -2.66
CA LEU A 48 -6.33 0.54 -2.47
C LEU A 48 -6.97 -0.80 -2.89
N ALA A 49 -8.29 -0.86 -3.07
CA ALA A 49 -8.99 -2.07 -3.46
C ALA A 49 -9.18 -2.19 -4.98
N HIS A 50 -9.02 -1.09 -5.72
CA HIS A 50 -9.18 -1.12 -7.18
C HIS A 50 -8.13 -2.04 -7.82
N PRO A 51 -8.52 -3.02 -8.65
CA PRO A 51 -7.57 -3.93 -9.27
C PRO A 51 -6.70 -3.20 -10.31
N MET A 52 -5.39 -3.42 -10.25
CA MET A 52 -4.42 -2.89 -11.21
C MET A 52 -3.44 -3.98 -11.65
N SER A 53 -2.78 -3.78 -12.79
CA SER A 53 -1.69 -4.68 -13.18
C SER A 53 -0.50 -4.52 -12.22
N PRO A 54 0.23 -5.61 -11.88
CA PRO A 54 1.40 -5.53 -11.02
C PRO A 54 2.45 -4.53 -11.53
N SER A 55 2.63 -4.45 -12.84
CA SER A 55 3.55 -3.51 -13.49
C SER A 55 3.17 -2.05 -13.21
N LEU A 56 1.87 -1.72 -13.29
CA LEU A 56 1.37 -0.38 -12.97
C LEU A 56 1.49 -0.06 -11.48
N GLU A 57 1.16 -1.01 -10.60
CA GLU A 57 1.32 -0.83 -9.15
C GLU A 57 2.77 -0.48 -8.79
N GLN A 58 3.73 -1.20 -9.37
CA GLN A 58 5.14 -0.95 -9.13
C GLN A 58 5.60 0.40 -9.68
N ALA A 59 5.08 0.84 -10.83
CA ALA A 59 5.36 2.17 -11.37
C ALA A 59 4.84 3.27 -10.46
N ILE A 60 3.58 3.16 -9.99
CA ILE A 60 3.00 4.09 -9.02
C ILE A 60 3.83 4.11 -7.73
N ALA A 61 4.18 2.94 -7.18
CA ALA A 61 4.97 2.84 -5.96
C ALA A 61 6.34 3.54 -6.10
N ARG A 62 7.02 3.44 -7.25
CA ARG A 62 8.26 4.17 -7.52
C ARG A 62 8.04 5.69 -7.49
N CYS A 63 7.01 6.19 -8.18
CA CYS A 63 6.71 7.62 -8.16
C CYS A 63 6.29 8.12 -6.77
N LEU A 64 5.57 7.32 -5.97
CA LEU A 64 5.26 7.64 -4.57
C LEU A 64 6.53 7.71 -3.71
N ALA A 65 7.50 6.81 -3.94
CA ALA A 65 8.78 6.82 -3.23
C ALA A 65 9.58 8.10 -3.53
N ASN A 66 9.50 8.58 -4.78
CA ASN A 66 10.14 9.81 -5.24
C ASN A 66 9.30 11.07 -5.00
N ARG A 67 8.08 10.95 -4.45
CA ARG A 67 7.11 12.05 -4.23
C ARG A 67 6.74 12.82 -5.52
N GLU A 68 6.65 12.10 -6.63
CA GLU A 68 6.32 12.65 -7.96
C GLU A 68 4.82 12.70 -8.26
N LEU A 69 4.00 12.10 -7.37
CA LEU A 69 2.54 12.06 -7.47
C LEU A 69 1.91 12.76 -6.27
N GLU A 70 0.84 13.48 -6.53
CA GLU A 70 0.00 14.02 -5.46
C GLU A 70 -0.70 12.87 -4.74
N PHE A 71 -0.39 12.72 -3.46
CA PHE A 71 -0.91 11.65 -2.63
C PHE A 71 -1.06 12.13 -1.20
N ALA A 72 -2.18 11.78 -0.56
CA ALA A 72 -2.45 12.06 0.84
C ALA A 72 -2.37 10.76 1.66
N PRO A 73 -1.20 10.40 2.23
CA PRO A 73 -1.00 9.12 2.90
C PRO A 73 -1.87 8.97 4.14
N ALA A 74 -2.02 10.04 4.92
CA ALA A 74 -2.84 10.04 6.13
C ALA A 74 -4.34 9.84 5.85
N GLU A 75 -4.82 10.21 4.67
CA GLU A 75 -6.22 9.97 4.28
C GLU A 75 -6.43 8.59 3.68
N THR A 76 -5.42 8.07 2.97
CA THR A 76 -5.54 6.81 2.23
C THR A 76 -5.09 5.60 3.04
N LEU A 77 -3.89 5.66 3.61
CA LEU A 77 -3.22 4.50 4.22
C LEU A 77 -3.58 4.36 5.69
N LEU A 78 -3.61 5.46 6.44
CA LEU A 78 -3.82 5.41 7.89
C LEU A 78 -5.17 4.76 8.27
N PRO A 79 -6.31 5.07 7.64
CA PRO A 79 -7.57 4.40 7.96
C PRO A 79 -7.53 2.89 7.68
N VAL A 80 -6.85 2.47 6.62
CA VAL A 80 -6.69 1.05 6.31
C VAL A 80 -5.80 0.36 7.33
N MET A 81 -4.69 1.00 7.72
CA MET A 81 -3.81 0.50 8.79
C MET A 81 -4.55 0.37 10.12
N MET A 82 -5.38 1.34 10.50
CA MET A 82 -6.21 1.29 11.70
C MET A 82 -7.13 0.06 11.72
N ARG A 83 -7.81 -0.22 10.60
CA ARG A 83 -8.66 -1.41 10.48
C ARG A 83 -7.88 -2.71 10.67
N ARG A 84 -6.59 -2.77 10.28
CA ARG A 84 -5.72 -3.94 10.56
C ARG A 84 -5.51 -4.17 12.05
N PHE A 85 -5.50 -3.12 12.85
CA PHE A 85 -5.48 -3.17 14.32
C PHE A 85 -6.87 -3.34 14.95
N SER A 86 -7.91 -3.62 14.15
CA SER A 86 -9.31 -3.66 14.60
C SER A 86 -9.82 -2.34 15.21
N LEU A 87 -9.22 -1.22 14.81
CA LEU A 87 -9.66 0.12 15.19
C LEU A 87 -10.68 0.66 14.19
N ASP A 88 -11.73 1.32 14.67
CA ASP A 88 -12.63 2.10 13.83
C ASP A 88 -12.01 3.48 13.50
N PRO A 89 -11.65 3.77 12.23
CA PRO A 89 -11.09 5.06 11.86
C PRO A 89 -12.00 6.25 12.20
N ALA A 90 -13.32 6.08 12.17
CA ALA A 90 -14.26 7.17 12.47
C ALA A 90 -14.25 7.52 13.97
N ALA A 91 -14.17 6.52 14.85
CA ALA A 91 -13.97 6.72 16.28
C ALA A 91 -12.60 7.35 16.59
N CYS A 92 -11.54 6.80 16.00
CA CYS A 92 -10.18 7.30 16.12
C CYS A 92 -10.03 8.75 15.64
N GLY A 93 -10.76 9.15 14.59
CA GLY A 93 -10.75 10.51 14.04
C GLY A 93 -11.26 11.59 15.01
N ARG A 94 -11.94 11.20 16.10
CA ARG A 94 -12.41 12.13 17.14
C ARG A 94 -11.40 12.35 18.27
N ASP A 95 -10.42 11.46 18.44
CA ASP A 95 -9.35 11.63 19.45
C ASP A 95 -8.34 12.68 18.95
N PRO A 96 -8.07 13.78 19.68
CA PRO A 96 -7.08 14.79 19.28
C PRO A 96 -5.68 14.23 18.98
N ALA A 97 -5.31 13.10 19.59
CA ALA A 97 -4.03 12.43 19.33
C ALA A 97 -3.91 11.91 17.88
N ILE A 98 -5.01 11.83 17.12
CA ILE A 98 -5.01 11.48 15.70
C ILE A 98 -4.13 12.41 14.87
N HIS A 99 -3.99 13.68 15.26
CA HIS A 99 -3.17 14.65 14.54
C HIS A 99 -1.69 14.25 14.50
N ALA A 100 -1.18 13.65 15.58
CA ALA A 100 0.19 13.14 15.62
C ALA A 100 0.37 11.98 14.62
N LEU A 101 -0.55 11.00 14.63
CA LEU A 101 -0.53 9.86 13.71
C LEU A 101 -0.61 10.30 12.24
N ARG A 102 -1.49 11.26 11.94
CA ARG A 102 -1.64 11.83 10.59
C ARG A 102 -0.37 12.53 10.13
N THR A 103 0.26 13.30 11.02
CA THR A 103 1.52 14.00 10.73
C THR A 103 2.62 13.01 10.39
N VAL A 104 2.82 11.99 11.24
CA VAL A 104 3.82 10.94 11.02
C VAL A 104 3.55 10.18 9.71
N CYS A 105 2.28 9.86 9.43
CA CYS A 105 1.90 9.15 8.20
C CYS A 105 2.19 9.99 6.93
N SER A 106 1.82 11.27 6.92
CA SER A 106 1.99 12.17 5.77
C SER A 106 3.45 12.38 5.37
N VAL A 107 4.37 12.38 6.33
CA VAL A 107 5.80 12.58 6.07
C VAL A 107 6.59 11.27 5.96
N CYS A 108 5.94 10.12 6.16
CA CYS A 108 6.61 8.82 6.24
C CYS A 108 7.45 8.52 4.98
N PRO A 109 8.76 8.23 5.10
CA PRO A 109 9.61 7.88 3.96
C PRO A 109 9.31 6.48 3.41
N LYS A 110 8.56 5.65 4.15
CA LYS A 110 8.13 4.31 3.74
C LYS A 110 6.74 4.29 3.11
N VAL A 111 6.22 5.45 2.70
CA VAL A 111 4.85 5.58 2.16
C VAL A 111 4.59 4.67 0.96
N ALA A 112 5.54 4.57 0.02
CA ALA A 112 5.41 3.67 -1.14
C ALA A 112 5.36 2.19 -0.74
N THR A 113 6.21 1.78 0.21
CA THR A 113 6.20 0.42 0.76
C THR A 113 4.89 0.12 1.45
N CYS A 114 4.37 1.07 2.25
CA CYS A 114 3.10 0.95 2.93
C CYS A 114 1.92 0.85 1.95
N TRP A 115 1.90 1.71 0.93
CA TRP A 115 0.88 1.70 -0.12
C TRP A 115 0.84 0.35 -0.84
N LEU A 116 1.99 -0.18 -1.27
CA LEU A 116 2.05 -1.45 -1.99
C LEU A 116 1.63 -2.63 -1.08
N ALA A 117 2.15 -2.68 0.16
CA ALA A 117 1.82 -3.71 1.12
C ALA A 117 0.31 -3.75 1.42
N LEU A 118 -0.30 -2.59 1.66
CA LEU A 118 -1.73 -2.52 1.96
C LEU A 118 -2.62 -2.90 0.77
N ARG A 119 -2.22 -2.56 -0.47
CA ARG A 119 -2.89 -3.04 -1.69
C ARG A 119 -2.80 -4.54 -1.88
N GLN A 120 -1.67 -5.13 -1.50
CA GLN A 120 -1.41 -6.56 -1.58
C GLN A 120 -1.96 -7.34 -0.37
N ASP A 121 -2.81 -6.69 0.43
CA ASP A 121 -3.43 -7.28 1.62
C ASP A 121 -2.42 -7.82 2.65
N ALA A 122 -1.24 -7.19 2.74
CA ALA A 122 -0.20 -7.60 3.66
C ALA A 122 -0.71 -7.67 5.11
N PRO A 123 -0.34 -8.70 5.88
CA PRO A 123 -0.82 -8.89 7.24
C PRO A 123 -0.24 -7.82 8.17
N LEU A 124 -0.94 -7.58 9.28
CA LEU A 124 -0.55 -6.59 10.29
C LEU A 124 0.91 -6.75 10.75
N VAL A 125 1.34 -7.99 10.97
CA VAL A 125 2.71 -8.30 11.42
C VAL A 125 3.77 -7.76 10.46
N GLU A 126 3.50 -7.83 9.15
CA GLU A 126 4.41 -7.32 8.12
C GLU A 126 4.41 -5.80 8.12
N CYS A 127 3.22 -5.18 8.11
CA CYS A 127 3.11 -3.72 8.15
C CYS A 127 3.75 -3.12 9.41
N GLY A 128 3.69 -3.82 10.54
CA GLY A 128 4.32 -3.43 11.79
C GLY A 128 5.85 -3.33 11.74
N THR A 129 6.50 -4.06 10.81
CA THR A 129 7.98 -4.03 10.68
C THR A 129 8.53 -2.72 10.12
N PHE A 130 7.70 -1.94 9.41
CA PHE A 130 8.14 -0.71 8.74
C PHE A 130 7.27 0.51 9.06
N CYS A 131 6.06 0.34 9.61
CA CYS A 131 5.16 1.46 9.90
C CYS A 131 5.56 2.15 11.22
N PRO A 132 5.94 3.43 11.21
CA PRO A 132 6.32 4.16 12.43
C PRO A 132 5.14 4.40 13.39
N ASN A 133 3.89 4.32 12.90
CA ASN A 133 2.69 4.45 13.73
C ASN A 133 2.26 3.12 14.39
N ALA A 134 2.92 1.99 14.08
CA ALA A 134 2.43 0.68 14.49
C ALA A 134 2.30 0.53 16.01
N GLU A 135 3.30 0.99 16.77
CA GLU A 135 3.28 0.92 18.24
C GLU A 135 2.17 1.78 18.85
N ALA A 136 2.01 3.01 18.35
CA ALA A 136 0.95 3.91 18.82
C ALA A 136 -0.46 3.36 18.53
N LEU A 137 -0.66 2.76 17.35
CA LEU A 137 -1.92 2.10 16.99
C LEU A 137 -2.18 0.85 17.83
N ALA A 138 -1.15 0.05 18.13
CA ALA A 138 -1.28 -1.09 19.05
C ALA A 138 -1.70 -0.61 20.45
N GLY A 139 -1.10 0.47 20.94
CA GLY A 139 -1.50 1.12 22.19
C GLY A 139 -2.98 1.50 22.18
N TRP A 140 -3.47 2.13 21.10
CA TRP A 140 -4.87 2.49 20.95
C TRP A 140 -5.82 1.29 20.97
N ALA A 141 -5.44 0.17 20.37
CA ALA A 141 -6.25 -1.05 20.37
C ALA A 141 -6.41 -1.68 21.76
N THR A 142 -5.53 -1.35 22.70
CA THR A 142 -5.57 -1.85 24.09
C THR A 142 -6.17 -0.86 25.09
N ARG A 143 -6.49 0.38 24.67
CA ARG A 143 -7.09 1.38 25.56
C ARG A 143 -8.47 0.90 25.97
N PRO A 144 -8.84 1.00 27.26
CA PRO A 144 -10.22 0.79 27.67
C PRO A 144 -11.09 1.79 26.89
N SER A 145 -12.14 1.28 26.26
CA SER A 145 -13.15 2.12 25.64
C SER A 145 -13.90 2.79 26.78
N ASP A 146 -13.51 4.02 27.15
CA ASP A 146 -14.31 4.84 28.04
C ASP A 146 -15.64 5.11 27.31
N GLY A 147 -16.68 4.41 27.77
CA GLY A 147 -18.04 4.46 27.23
C GLY A 147 -18.77 5.75 27.52
#